data_AF-A0A651D6T8-F1
#
_entry.id   AF-A0A651D6T8-F1
#
_cell.length_a   1.000
_cell.length_b   1.000
_cell.length_c   1.000
_cell.angle_alpha   90.00
_cell.angle_beta   90.00
_cell.angle_gamma   90.00
#
_symmetry.space_group_name_H-M   'P 1'
#
loop_
_entity.id
_entity.type
_entity.pdbx_description
1 polymer ?
#
loop_
_entity_poly.entity_id
_entity_poly.type
_entity_poly.pdbx_seq_one_letter_code
_entity_poly.pdbx_strand_id
1 'polypeptide(L)' 'MSKLAHPYVDGFVAAVPAANKTEFIEHARAAATVFKEHGALRVVECWGDDVPDGEVTSFPMAVKRNDDETVIFSWI' A
#
# COMPACT_ATOMS: atom_id res chain seq x y z
N MET A 1 7.52 17.73 27.07
CA MET A 1 6.51 17.08 26.21
C MET A 1 6.18 18.01 25.04
N SER A 2 6.94 17.98 23.95
CA SER A 2 6.61 18.78 22.76
C SER A 2 5.59 18.04 21.89
N LYS A 3 4.32 18.36 22.12
CA LYS A 3 3.22 18.12 21.17
C LYS A 3 3.46 19.00 19.94
N LEU A 4 3.90 18.40 18.84
CA LEU A 4 3.68 18.76 17.43
C LEU A 4 4.74 18.07 16.56
N ALA A 5 4.73 16.74 16.53
CA ALA A 5 5.27 16.03 15.37
C ALA A 5 4.15 16.09 14.33
N HIS A 6 4.34 16.85 13.24
CA HIS A 6 3.48 16.69 12.07
C HIS A 6 3.82 15.30 11.52
N PRO A 7 2.89 14.31 11.58
CA PRO A 7 3.19 12.98 11.08
C PRO A 7 3.41 13.09 9.57
N TYR A 8 4.64 12.85 9.13
CA TYR A 8 4.98 12.68 7.72
C TYR A 8 4.65 11.25 7.33
N VAL A 9 4.12 11.07 6.12
CA VAL A 9 3.68 9.76 5.62
C VAL A 9 4.13 9.64 4.17
N ASP A 10 4.80 8.54 3.85
CA ASP A 10 4.97 8.12 2.46
C ASP A 10 3.81 7.21 2.08
N GLY A 11 2.99 7.65 1.12
CA GLY A 11 1.79 6.96 0.67
C GLY A 11 2.01 6.26 -0.67
N PHE A 12 1.54 5.01 -0.76
CA PHE A 12 1.69 4.18 -1.95
C PHE A 12 0.34 3.63 -2.42
N VAL A 13 0.20 3.55 -3.73
CA VAL A 13 -0.89 2.86 -4.41
C VAL A 13 -0.25 2.03 -5.52
N ALA A 14 -0.53 0.74 -5.57
CA ALA A 14 0.02 -0.15 -6.59
C ALA A 14 -1.02 -1.14 -7.10
N ALA A 15 -0.80 -1.67 -8.30
CA ALA A 15 -1.47 -2.86 -8.80
C ALA A 15 -0.57 -4.08 -8.54
N VAL A 16 -1.14 -5.18 -8.04
CA VAL A 16 -0.41 -6.44 -7.82
C VAL A 16 -1.24 -7.59 -8.38
N PRO A 17 -0.63 -8.53 -9.13
CA PRO A 17 -1.31 -9.73 -9.59
C PRO A 17 -1.98 -10.47 -8.43
N ALA A 18 -3.26 -10.78 -8.57
CA ALA A 18 -4.04 -11.41 -7.50
C ALA A 18 -3.47 -12.79 -7.11
N ALA A 19 -2.86 -13.49 -8.07
CA ALA A 19 -2.16 -14.74 -7.85
C ALA A 19 -0.95 -14.62 -6.90
N ASN A 20 -0.36 -13.42 -6.78
CA ASN A 20 0.88 -13.18 -6.02
C ASN A 20 0.62 -12.64 -4.61
N LYS A 21 -0.58 -12.86 -4.04
CA LYS A 21 -0.94 -12.29 -2.74
C LYS A 21 0.01 -12.72 -1.62
N THR A 22 0.41 -14.00 -1.61
CA THR A 22 1.30 -14.54 -0.57
C THR A 22 2.70 -13.95 -0.70
N GLU A 23 3.22 -13.91 -1.91
CA GLU A 23 4.53 -13.36 -2.27
C GLU A 23 4.61 -11.88 -1.93
N PHE A 24 3.53 -11.13 -2.19
CA PHE A 24 3.43 -9.73 -1.80
C PHE A 24 3.46 -9.55 -0.27
N ILE A 25 2.74 -10.40 0.49
CA ILE A 25 2.75 -10.35 1.96
C ILE A 25 4.16 -10.64 2.50
N GLU A 26 4.88 -11.60 1.93
CA GLU A 26 6.25 -11.92 2.31
C GLU A 26 7.21 -10.76 2.03
N HIS A 27 7.12 -10.18 0.83
CA HIS A 27 7.85 -8.97 0.45
C HIS A 27 7.56 -7.81 1.42
N ALA A 28 6.29 -7.54 1.70
CA ALA A 28 5.84 -6.49 2.61
C ALA A 28 6.40 -6.67 4.04
N ARG A 29 6.43 -7.90 4.55
CA ARG A 29 7.00 -8.21 5.88
C ARG A 29 8.51 -7.97 5.93
N ALA A 30 9.23 -8.36 4.88
CA ALA A 30 10.66 -8.11 4.78
C ALA A 30 10.95 -6.60 4.71
N ALA A 31 10.25 -5.87 3.86
CA ALA A 31 10.36 -4.41 3.74
C ALA A 31 10.02 -3.70 5.05
N ALA A 32 8.95 -4.11 5.74
CA ALA A 32 8.55 -3.53 7.01
C ALA A 32 9.67 -3.61 8.06
N THR A 33 10.36 -4.76 8.15
CA THR A 33 11.53 -4.90 9.04
C THR A 33 12.59 -3.85 8.75
N VAL A 34 12.97 -3.70 7.48
CA VAL A 34 13.99 -2.72 7.05
C VAL A 34 13.55 -1.29 7.34
N PHE A 35 12.31 -0.91 7.00
CA PHE A 35 11.81 0.44 7.30
C PHE A 35 11.81 0.74 8.79
N LYS A 36 11.44 -0.25 9.63
CA LYS A 36 11.47 -0.12 11.09
C LYS A 36 12.88 0.07 11.64
N GLU A 37 13.87 -0.63 11.10
CA GLU A 37 15.29 -0.43 11.46
C GLU A 37 15.78 0.99 11.14
N HIS A 38 15.18 1.65 10.13
CA HIS A 38 15.53 3.00 9.69
C HIS A 38 14.62 4.10 10.29
N GLY A 39 13.81 3.79 11.30
CA GLY A 39 13.05 4.78 12.07
C GLY A 39 11.59 4.96 11.68
N ALA A 40 11.04 4.13 10.79
CA ALA A 40 9.62 4.19 10.47
C ALA A 40 8.73 3.92 11.70
N LEU A 41 7.77 4.81 11.95
CA LEU A 41 6.87 4.69 13.11
C LEU A 41 5.76 3.67 12.89
N ARG A 42 5.37 3.43 11.63
CA ARG A 42 4.40 2.41 11.24
C ARG A 42 4.73 1.93 9.83
N VAL A 43 4.22 0.76 9.46
CA VAL A 43 4.16 0.28 8.09
C VAL A 43 2.82 -0.43 8.00
N VAL A 44 1.98 -0.05 7.04
CA VAL A 44 0.64 -0.62 6.86
C VAL A 44 0.43 -0.91 5.39
N GLU A 45 0.04 -2.16 5.11
CA GLU A 45 -0.25 -2.65 3.76
C GLU A 45 -1.68 -3.18 3.76
N CYS A 46 -2.53 -2.66 2.85
CA CYS A 46 -3.93 -3.05 2.74
C CYS A 46 -4.22 -3.63 1.35
N TRP A 47 -4.70 -4.87 1.31
CA TRP A 47 -5.14 -5.54 0.09
C TRP A 47 -6.55 -5.07 -0.29
N GLY A 48 -6.78 -4.77 -1.58
CA GLY A 48 -8.10 -4.38 -2.07
C GLY A 48 -9.17 -5.44 -1.80
N ASP A 49 -10.31 -4.99 -1.26
CA ASP A 49 -11.47 -5.83 -0.93
C ASP A 49 -12.71 -5.30 -1.66
N ASP A 50 -13.23 -4.14 -1.27
CA ASP A 50 -14.33 -3.43 -1.94
C ASP A 50 -13.82 -2.12 -2.58
N VAL A 51 -13.28 -2.24 -3.80
CA VAL A 51 -12.67 -1.12 -4.55
C VAL A 51 -13.41 -0.94 -5.88
N PRO A 52 -14.38 -0.01 -5.98
CA PRO A 52 -15.19 0.15 -7.17
C PRO A 52 -14.43 0.82 -8.32
N ASP A 53 -14.82 0.47 -9.54
CA ASP A 53 -14.44 1.22 -10.74
C ASP A 53 -15.17 2.56 -10.81
N GLY A 54 -14.64 3.48 -11.62
CA GLY A 54 -15.19 4.82 -11.79
C GLY A 54 -15.12 5.28 -13.25
N GLU A 55 -15.87 6.32 -13.59
CA GLU A 55 -15.93 6.86 -14.96
C GLU A 55 -14.87 7.95 -15.20
N VAL A 56 -14.58 8.77 -14.18
CA VAL A 56 -13.61 9.88 -14.26
C VAL A 56 -12.31 9.53 -13.55
N THR A 57 -12.40 8.99 -12.34
CA THR A 57 -11.27 8.51 -11.53
C THR A 57 -11.67 7.33 -10.66
N SER A 58 -10.69 6.48 -10.37
CA SER A 58 -10.79 5.39 -9.38
C SER A 58 -9.39 4.94 -8.96
N PHE A 59 -9.29 4.13 -7.91
CA PHE A 59 -8.04 3.48 -7.52
C PHE A 59 -7.47 2.58 -8.64
N PRO A 60 -8.26 1.67 -9.25
CA PRO A 60 -7.82 0.89 -10.41
C PRO A 60 -7.29 1.76 -11.55
N MET A 61 -7.96 2.88 -11.87
CA MET A 61 -7.50 3.83 -12.90
C MET A 61 -6.18 4.51 -12.52
N ALA A 62 -6.00 4.89 -11.25
CA ALA A 62 -4.82 5.58 -10.78
C ALA A 62 -3.52 4.76 -10.98
N VAL A 63 -3.62 3.44 -10.89
CA VAL A 63 -2.48 2.51 -11.06
C VAL A 63 -2.51 1.74 -12.38
N LYS A 64 -3.47 2.05 -13.27
CA LYS A 64 -3.68 1.32 -14.55
C LYS A 64 -3.75 -0.19 -14.35
N ARG A 65 -4.51 -0.62 -13.33
CA ARG A 65 -4.69 -2.02 -12.92
C ARG A 65 -5.20 -2.87 -14.09
N ASN A 66 -4.56 -4.01 -14.34
CA ASN A 66 -5.09 -5.04 -15.24
C ASN A 66 -6.19 -5.88 -14.57
N ASP A 67 -6.96 -6.62 -15.35
CA ASP A 67 -8.10 -7.41 -14.85
C ASP A 67 -7.70 -8.50 -13.84
N ASP A 68 -6.46 -9.01 -13.94
CA ASP A 68 -5.89 -10.04 -13.06
C ASP A 68 -5.14 -9.47 -11.85
N GLU A 69 -5.11 -8.15 -11.69
CA GLU A 69 -4.47 -7.46 -10.57
C GLU A 69 -5.52 -6.93 -9.58
N THR A 70 -5.10 -6.71 -8.34
CA THR A 70 -5.84 -5.90 -7.36
C THR A 70 -5.07 -4.62 -7.03
N VAL A 71 -5.74 -3.67 -6.41
CA VAL A 71 -5.10 -2.48 -5.84
C VAL A 71 -4.61 -2.77 -4.42
N ILE A 72 -3.45 -2.21 -4.09
CA ILE A 72 -2.93 -2.10 -2.72
C ILE A 72 -2.88 -0.63 -2.35
N PHE A 73 -3.28 -0.34 -1.13
CA PHE A 73 -3.11 0.97 -0.51
C PHE A 73 -2.25 0.81 0.73
N SER A 74 -1.15 1.55 0.79
CA SER A 74 -0.21 1.42 1.89
C SER A 74 0.45 2.72 2.29
N TRP A 75 0.98 2.71 3.50
CA TRP A 75 1.69 3.85 4.05
C TRP A 75 2.71 3.46 5.12
N ILE A 76 3.72 4.31 5.26
CA ILE A 76 4.79 4.22 6.26
C ILE A 76 4.65 5.41 7.21
#